data_AF-A0ABD5V7M1-F1
#
_entry.id   AF-A0ABD5V7M1-F1
#
_cell.length_a   1.000
_cell.length_b   1.000
_cell.length_c   1.000
_cell.angle_alpha   90.00
_cell.angle_beta   90.00
_cell.angle_gamma   90.00
#
_symmetry.space_group_name_H-M   'P 1'
#
loop_
_entity.id
_entity.type
_entity.pdbx_description
1 polymer ?
#
loop_
_entity_poly.entity_id
_entity_poly.type
_entity_poly.pdbx_seq_one_letter_code
_entity_poly.pdbx_strand_id
1 'polypeptide(L)'
;MSGTTSVVADRDTEPDDEGRLPGSGLLDPATYRRRRYAVDRLRDRPGPMTPTDLADEVAAMENGTPPAEVPPPEVERVHTTLYHSHVPKLEAAGIVEYLQDGELIELANGAHGGERR
;
A
#
# COMPACT_ATOMS: atom_id res chain seq x y z
N MET A 1 -6.68 -2.91 -58.23
CA MET A 1 -7.60 -2.29 -57.25
C MET A 1 -8.04 -3.37 -56.27
N SER A 2 -7.44 -3.40 -55.07
CA SER A 2 -7.92 -4.20 -53.93
C SER A 2 -7.90 -3.27 -52.74
N GLY A 3 -9.09 -2.97 -52.21
CA GLY A 3 -9.28 -2.13 -51.04
C GLY A 3 -9.02 -2.89 -49.74
N THR A 4 -8.30 -2.24 -48.83
CA THR A 4 -8.65 -1.90 -47.44
C THR A 4 -9.87 -2.65 -46.88
N THR A 5 -9.82 -3.27 -45.70
CA THR A 5 -9.76 -2.53 -44.43
C THR A 5 -9.26 -3.39 -43.28
N SER A 6 -8.31 -2.82 -42.53
CA SER A 6 -7.81 -3.27 -41.24
C SER A 6 -8.91 -3.06 -40.18
N VAL A 7 -9.34 -4.13 -39.51
CA VAL A 7 -10.16 -4.05 -38.31
C VAL A 7 -9.21 -3.83 -37.14
N VAL A 8 -9.21 -2.60 -36.63
CA VAL A 8 -8.59 -2.25 -35.35
C VAL A 8 -9.37 -2.90 -34.21
N ALA A 9 -8.64 -3.52 -33.30
CA ALA A 9 -9.17 -4.14 -32.10
C ALA A 9 -9.88 -3.09 -31.23
N ASP A 10 -11.16 -3.32 -31.03
CA ASP A 10 -11.94 -2.76 -29.94
C ASP A 10 -11.28 -3.22 -28.64
N ARG A 11 -10.56 -2.32 -27.97
CA ARG A 11 -10.11 -2.51 -26.60
C ARG A 11 -11.12 -1.80 -25.75
N ASP A 12 -12.06 -2.57 -25.20
CA ASP A 12 -12.90 -2.21 -24.07
C ASP A 12 -12.04 -1.52 -23.01
N THR A 13 -12.02 -0.19 -23.07
CA THR A 13 -11.57 0.67 -21.99
C THR A 13 -12.83 0.94 -21.20
N GLU A 14 -13.13 0.04 -20.27
CA GLU A 14 -14.07 0.36 -19.20
C GLU A 14 -13.49 1.60 -18.48
N PRO A 15 -14.22 2.73 -18.43
CA PRO A 15 -13.80 3.84 -17.61
C PRO A 15 -13.87 3.40 -16.16
N ASP A 16 -12.71 3.38 -15.49
CA ASP A 16 -12.61 3.23 -14.04
C ASP A 16 -13.65 4.14 -13.38
N ASP A 17 -14.57 3.51 -12.66
CA ASP A 17 -15.67 4.11 -11.91
C ASP A 17 -15.10 4.89 -10.71
N GLU A 18 -14.33 5.95 -10.96
CA GLU A 18 -13.86 6.92 -9.96
C GLU A 18 -14.99 7.87 -9.51
N GLY A 19 -16.21 7.33 -9.38
CA GLY A 19 -17.43 8.14 -9.29
C GLY A 19 -18.35 7.85 -8.12
N ARG A 20 -18.29 6.68 -7.46
CA ARG A 20 -19.25 6.42 -6.38
C ARG A 20 -18.88 5.28 -5.42
N LEU A 21 -18.04 5.56 -4.43
CA LEU A 21 -18.09 4.83 -3.16
C LEU A 21 -18.43 5.77 -1.99
N PRO A 22 -19.52 5.50 -1.23
CA PRO A 22 -19.89 6.26 -0.06
C PRO A 22 -18.77 6.14 0.99
N GLY A 23 -18.58 7.18 1.81
CA GLY A 23 -17.53 7.29 2.84
C GLY A 23 -17.53 6.18 3.90
N SER A 24 -17.16 4.96 3.50
CA SER A 24 -17.10 3.75 4.31
C SER A 24 -16.16 2.72 3.66
N GLY A 25 -15.01 3.15 3.16
CA GLY A 25 -13.85 2.27 2.94
C GLY A 25 -13.13 1.90 4.26
N LEU A 26 -13.79 2.10 5.41
CA LEU A 26 -13.19 1.99 6.75
C LEU A 26 -13.34 0.58 7.36
N LEU A 27 -14.11 -0.31 6.74
CA LEU A 27 -14.53 -1.59 7.34
C LEU A 27 -14.18 -2.83 6.50
N ASP A 28 -13.31 -2.73 5.50
CA ASP A 28 -12.71 -3.95 4.95
C ASP A 28 -11.73 -4.53 5.99
N PRO A 29 -11.96 -5.74 6.51
CA PRO A 29 -11.07 -6.36 7.48
C PRO A 29 -9.64 -6.49 6.95
N ALA A 30 -9.44 -6.67 5.63
CA ALA A 30 -8.11 -6.77 5.04
C ALA A 30 -7.36 -5.42 5.10
N THR A 31 -8.05 -4.31 4.85
CA THR A 31 -7.51 -2.94 5.04
C THR A 31 -7.08 -2.66 6.49
N TYR A 32 -7.74 -3.28 7.48
CA TYR A 32 -7.32 -3.19 8.89
C TYR A 32 -6.13 -4.13 9.18
N ARG A 33 -6.07 -5.30 8.54
CA ARG A 33 -4.95 -6.25 8.66
C ARG A 33 -3.65 -5.69 8.10
N ARG A 34 -3.65 -5.07 6.92
CA ARG A 34 -2.42 -4.51 6.31
C ARG A 34 -1.76 -3.45 7.17
N ARG A 35 -2.55 -2.49 7.67
CA ARG A 35 -2.06 -1.46 8.58
C ARG A 35 -1.49 -2.06 9.86
N ARG A 36 -2.17 -3.06 10.41
CA ARG A 36 -1.68 -3.78 11.59
C ARG A 36 -0.36 -4.50 11.30
N TYR A 37 -0.26 -5.26 10.21
CA TYR A 37 0.97 -5.96 9.85
C TYR A 37 2.13 -4.99 9.58
N ALA A 38 1.89 -3.87 8.90
CA ALA A 38 2.91 -2.85 8.72
C ALA A 38 3.44 -2.33 10.07
N VAL A 39 2.54 -1.99 10.99
CA VAL A 39 2.91 -1.51 12.33
C VAL A 39 3.61 -2.60 13.16
N ASP A 40 3.08 -3.82 13.15
CA ASP A 40 3.67 -4.96 13.86
C ASP A 40 5.08 -5.24 13.32
N ARG A 41 5.29 -5.16 12.00
CA ARG A 41 6.61 -5.36 11.38
C ARG A 41 7.64 -4.32 11.80
N LEU A 42 7.25 -3.05 11.80
CA LEU A 42 8.12 -1.94 12.21
C LEU A 42 8.40 -1.97 13.72
N ARG A 43 7.50 -2.57 14.53
CA ARG A 43 7.74 -2.82 15.97
C ARG A 43 8.74 -3.94 16.19
N ASP A 44 8.61 -5.03 15.44
CA ASP A 44 9.45 -6.21 15.59
C ASP A 44 10.89 -5.98 15.09
N ARG A 45 11.08 -5.06 14.13
CA ARG A 45 12.40 -4.62 13.69
C ARG A 45 12.49 -3.09 13.79
N PRO A 46 12.96 -2.58 14.94
CA PRO A 46 13.10 -1.14 15.11
C PRO A 46 14.12 -0.60 14.10
N GLY A 47 13.65 0.32 13.26
CA GLY A 47 14.45 1.01 12.25
C GLY A 47 13.63 1.33 11.00
N PRO A 48 14.06 2.33 10.22
CA PRO A 48 13.39 2.71 8.99
C PRO A 48 13.49 1.60 7.93
N MET A 49 12.39 1.38 7.20
CA MET A 49 12.27 0.40 6.13
C MET A 49 11.81 1.07 4.83
N THR A 50 12.24 0.55 3.68
CA THR A 50 11.69 1.02 2.40
C THR A 50 10.24 0.55 2.23
N PRO A 51 9.40 1.26 1.44
CA PRO A 51 8.07 0.79 1.07
C PRO A 51 8.07 -0.62 0.49
N THR A 52 9.06 -0.96 -0.32
CA THR A 52 9.25 -2.28 -0.92
C THR A 52 9.50 -3.35 0.14
N ASP A 53 10.49 -3.15 1.00
CA ASP A 53 10.82 -4.14 2.04
C ASP A 53 9.64 -4.32 3.01
N LEU A 54 8.93 -3.24 3.34
CA LEU A 54 7.76 -3.31 4.19
C LEU A 54 6.61 -4.05 3.49
N ALA A 55 6.44 -3.88 2.19
CA ALA A 55 5.42 -4.57 1.41
C ALA A 55 5.69 -6.07 1.30
N ASP A 56 6.94 -6.50 1.08
CA ASP A 56 7.34 -7.91 1.09
C ASP A 56 6.95 -8.59 2.40
N GLU A 57 7.27 -7.95 3.52
CA GLU A 57 7.01 -8.47 4.86
C GLU A 57 5.52 -8.49 5.18
N VAL A 58 4.77 -7.44 4.78
CA VAL A 58 3.31 -7.42 4.91
C VAL A 58 2.69 -8.53 4.07
N ALA A 59 3.12 -8.73 2.83
CA ALA A 59 2.59 -9.77 1.96
C ALA A 59 2.87 -11.18 2.53
N ALA A 60 4.06 -11.40 3.10
CA ALA A 60 4.42 -12.63 3.80
C ALA A 60 3.48 -12.90 5.00
N MET A 61 3.23 -11.88 5.83
CA MET A 61 2.31 -12.00 6.97
C MET A 61 0.84 -12.19 6.54
N GLU A 62 0.41 -11.61 5.42
CA GLU A 62 -0.92 -11.84 4.86
C GLU A 62 -1.13 -13.29 4.42
N ASN A 63 -0.11 -13.88 3.80
CA ASN A 63 -0.14 -15.24 3.25
C ASN A 63 0.23 -16.32 4.28
N GLY A 64 0.86 -15.93 5.40
CA GLY A 64 1.38 -16.88 6.37
C GLY A 64 2.54 -17.72 5.81
N THR A 65 3.28 -17.18 4.84
CA THR A 65 4.42 -17.82 4.17
C THR A 65 5.69 -16.99 4.33
N PRO A 66 6.89 -17.56 4.15
CA PRO A 66 8.11 -16.78 4.07
C PRO A 66 8.07 -15.78 2.91
N PRO A 67 8.72 -14.59 3.01
CA PRO A 67 8.73 -13.60 1.93
C PRO A 67 9.17 -14.16 0.56
N ALA A 68 10.12 -15.10 0.56
CA ALA A 68 10.62 -15.74 -0.66
C ALA A 68 9.59 -16.64 -1.38
N GLU A 69 8.51 -17.02 -0.71
CA GLU A 69 7.43 -17.87 -1.25
C GLU A 69 6.19 -17.05 -1.67
N VAL A 70 6.21 -15.73 -1.47
CA VAL A 70 5.11 -14.85 -1.89
C VAL A 70 5.20 -14.60 -3.40
N PRO A 71 4.11 -14.76 -4.16
CA PRO A 71 4.11 -14.44 -5.58
C PRO A 71 4.42 -12.95 -5.84
N PRO A 72 5.31 -12.60 -6.78
CA PRO A 72 5.65 -11.21 -7.08
C PRO A 72 4.46 -10.28 -7.37
N PRO A 73 3.41 -10.70 -8.12
CA PRO A 73 2.23 -9.85 -8.36
C PRO A 73 1.46 -9.51 -7.08
N GLU A 74 1.57 -10.35 -6.06
CA GLU A 74 0.92 -10.11 -4.77
C GLU A 74 1.66 -9.07 -3.95
N VAL A 75 3.00 -9.16 -3.90
CA VAL A 75 3.86 -8.13 -3.32
C VAL A 75 3.58 -6.77 -3.97
N GLU A 76 3.51 -6.71 -5.30
CA GLU A 76 3.26 -5.46 -6.03
C GLU A 76 1.89 -4.83 -5.68
N ARG A 77 0.86 -5.67 -5.55
CA ARG A 77 -0.47 -5.23 -5.08
C ARG A 77 -0.43 -4.70 -3.65
N VAL A 78 0.28 -5.39 -2.75
CA VAL A 78 0.46 -4.96 -1.37
C VAL A 78 1.21 -3.63 -1.34
N HIS A 79 2.32 -3.50 -2.06
CA HIS A 79 3.12 -2.30 -2.16
C HIS A 79 2.29 -1.08 -2.59
N THR A 80 1.62 -1.18 -3.74
CA THR A 80 0.80 -0.10 -4.29
C THR A 80 -0.27 0.34 -3.30
N THR A 81 -0.96 -0.62 -2.66
CA THR A 81 -2.01 -0.32 -1.68
C THR A 81 -1.43 0.27 -0.39
N LEU A 82 -0.33 -0.30 0.11
CA LEU A 82 0.33 0.14 1.33
C LEU A 82 0.78 1.59 1.18
N TYR A 83 1.47 1.90 0.09
CA TYR A 83 2.03 3.21 -0.18
C TYR A 83 0.96 4.28 -0.43
N HIS A 84 0.00 4.04 -1.33
CA HIS A 84 -0.96 5.07 -1.69
C HIS A 84 -2.14 5.20 -0.73
N SER A 85 -2.49 4.14 0.01
CA SER A 85 -3.70 4.13 0.85
C SER A 85 -3.45 3.97 2.35
N HIS A 86 -2.43 3.23 2.77
CA HIS A 86 -2.25 2.90 4.19
C HIS A 86 -1.24 3.79 4.88
N VAL A 87 -0.07 4.02 4.29
CA VAL A 87 0.98 4.88 4.86
C VAL A 87 0.46 6.30 5.11
N PRO A 88 -0.20 7.00 4.17
CA PRO A 88 -0.75 8.34 4.42
C PRO A 88 -1.75 8.39 5.58
N LYS A 89 -2.52 7.31 5.79
CA LYS A 89 -3.49 7.22 6.90
C LYS A 89 -2.82 6.93 8.23
N LEU A 90 -1.77 6.12 8.24
CA LEU A 90 -0.97 5.83 9.43
C LEU A 90 -0.17 7.07 9.86
N GLU A 91 0.37 7.80 8.90
CA GLU A 91 1.08 9.07 9.12
C GLU A 91 0.14 10.15 9.65
N ALA A 92 -1.03 10.34 9.03
CA ALA A 92 -2.04 11.28 9.52
C ALA A 92 -2.53 10.95 10.95
N ALA A 93 -2.44 9.68 11.36
CA ALA A 93 -2.75 9.23 12.71
C ALA A 93 -1.56 9.34 13.69
N GLY A 94 -0.38 9.74 13.23
CA GLY A 94 0.85 9.82 14.04
C GLY A 94 1.37 8.47 14.50
N ILE A 95 1.12 7.41 13.72
CA ILE A 95 1.56 6.03 14.03
C ILE A 95 2.90 5.71 13.36
N VAL A 96 3.09 6.22 12.15
CA VAL A 96 4.33 6.08 11.37
C VAL A 96 4.76 7.44 10.87
N GLU A 97 6.03 7.55 10.50
CA GLU A 97 6.61 8.72 9.83
C GLU A 97 7.16 8.28 8.47
N TYR A 98 6.94 9.11 7.45
CA TYR A 98 7.53 8.93 6.13
C TYR A 98 8.70 9.89 5.94
N LEU A 99 9.91 9.35 5.95
CA LEU A 99 11.15 10.09 5.79
C LEU A 99 11.43 10.33 4.30
N GLN A 100 11.03 11.51 3.79
CA GLN A 100 11.14 11.85 2.36
C GLN A 100 12.58 11.81 1.83
N ASP A 101 13.57 12.16 2.65
CA ASP A 101 14.98 12.18 2.25
C ASP A 101 15.54 10.77 1.93
N GLY A 102 14.92 9.73 2.48
CA GLY A 102 15.37 8.35 2.31
C GLY A 102 14.36 7.42 1.62
N GLU A 103 13.14 7.90 1.37
CA GLU A 103 12.01 7.05 0.98
C GLU A 103 11.80 5.91 1.99
N LEU A 104 11.79 6.26 3.28
CA LEU A 104 11.72 5.29 4.37
C LEU A 104 10.48 5.51 5.23
N ILE A 105 9.97 4.42 5.79
CA ILE A 105 8.87 4.38 6.73
C ILE A 105 9.41 3.86 8.06
N GLU A 106 9.14 4.58 9.15
CA GLU A 106 9.43 4.12 10.50
C GLU A 106 8.25 4.34 11.44
N LEU A 107 8.27 3.72 12.62
CA LEU A 107 7.29 4.04 13.66
C LEU A 107 7.50 5.48 14.11
N ALA A 108 6.40 6.21 14.26
CA ALA A 108 6.45 7.49 14.91
C ALA A 108 6.92 7.28 16.35
N ASN A 109 8.03 7.91 16.72
CA ASN A 109 8.38 7.98 18.13
C ASN A 109 7.26 8.78 18.81
N GLY A 110 6.78 8.34 19.97
CA GLY A 110 5.67 8.97 20.72
C GLY A 110 5.90 10.43 21.16
N ALA A 111 6.87 11.12 20.57
CA ALA A 111 7.25 12.51 20.76
C ALA A 111 6.55 13.50 19.81
N HIS A 112 5.67 13.08 18.89
CA HIS A 112 4.80 14.02 18.15
C HIS A 112 3.47 14.29 18.88
N GLY A 113 3.57 14.58 20.17
CA GLY A 113 2.58 15.38 20.89
C GLY A 113 2.98 16.85 20.83
N GLY A 114 2.77 17.53 19.69
CA GLY A 114 3.12 18.93 19.58
C GLY A 114 2.84 19.55 18.21
N GLU A 115 1.84 20.43 18.20
CA GLU A 115 1.71 21.57 17.28
C GLU A 115 1.43 21.27 15.80
N ARG A 116 0.16 21.01 15.47
CA ARG A 116 -0.37 21.42 14.17
C ARG A 116 -0.71 22.91 14.25
N ARG A 117 -0.02 23.76 13.48
CA ARG A 117 -0.44 25.15 13.21
C ARG A 117 -1.44 25.19 12.06
#